data_AF-A0A4D4JWU9-F1
#
_entry.id   AF-A0A4D4JWU9-F1
#
_cell.length_a   1.000
_cell.length_b   1.000
_cell.length_c   1.000
_cell.angle_alpha   90.00
_cell.angle_beta   90.00
_cell.angle_gamma   90.00
#
_symmetry.space_group_name_H-M   'P 1'
#
loop_
_entity.id
_entity.type
_entity.pdbx_description
1 polymer ?
#
loop_
_entity_poly.entity_id
_entity_poly.type
_entity_poly.pdbx_seq_one_letter_code
_entity_poly.pdbx_strand_id
1 'polypeptide(L)'
;MFTGLSAFPLTPIPGNGSIDEQAYGRLVRRLATAGVDSIGALGSTGSYAYLTRPERARAARIAVEHADGVPVIVGIGALRTRHVLEAAEDAQNAGAAGVLLAPVSYQPLTDDDVFGLFEDVTASLSVPLVVYDNPRTTRFTFTDELYARLGRLPNVASIKIPGVPADPAAARARIEHLRHLCPPR
;
A
#
# COMPACT_ATOMS: atom_id res chain seq x y z
N MET A 1 14.71 1.66 2.11
CA MET A 1 13.71 0.57 2.02
C MET A 1 13.02 0.46 3.37
N PHE A 2 11.70 0.23 3.42
CA PHE A 2 10.99 0.07 4.69
C PHE A 2 11.27 -1.32 5.26
N THR A 3 11.76 -1.38 6.50
CA THR A 3 12.10 -2.63 7.19
C THR A 3 11.53 -2.60 8.60
N GLY A 4 11.22 -3.77 9.16
CA GLY A 4 10.66 -3.87 10.51
C GLY A 4 9.13 -3.89 10.53
N LEU A 5 8.55 -3.38 11.60
CA LEU A 5 7.12 -3.41 11.88
C LEU A 5 6.40 -2.24 11.19
N SER A 6 5.48 -2.57 10.27
CA SER A 6 4.57 -1.61 9.68
C SER A 6 3.18 -1.71 10.30
N ALA A 7 2.70 -0.64 10.94
CA ALA A 7 1.38 -0.62 11.56
C ALA A 7 0.32 0.00 10.65
N PHE A 8 -0.84 -0.64 10.54
CA PHE A 8 -1.95 -0.20 9.70
C PHE A 8 -3.11 0.31 10.57
N PRO A 9 -3.27 1.63 10.78
CA PRO A 9 -4.34 2.18 11.59
C PRO A 9 -5.71 2.05 10.91
N LEU A 10 -6.76 2.00 11.73
CA LEU A 10 -8.13 2.27 11.28
C LEU A 10 -8.25 3.74 10.89
N THR A 11 -9.10 4.06 9.91
CA THR A 11 -9.59 5.41 9.68
C THR A 11 -10.98 5.52 10.32
N PRO A 12 -11.14 6.19 11.48
CA PRO A 12 -12.42 6.27 12.15
C PRO A 12 -13.44 7.07 11.33
N ILE A 13 -14.60 6.47 11.08
CA ILE A 13 -15.72 7.06 10.34
C ILE A 13 -16.96 6.93 11.23
N PRO A 14 -17.29 7.94 12.05
CA PRO A 14 -18.53 7.94 12.84
C PRO A 14 -19.76 7.89 11.93
N GLY A 15 -20.94 7.64 12.51
CA GLY A 15 -22.18 7.41 11.76
C GLY A 15 -22.66 8.56 10.85
N ASN A 16 -21.99 9.71 10.84
CA ASN A 16 -22.21 10.80 9.90
C ASN A 16 -21.54 10.59 8.52
N GLY A 17 -20.71 9.55 8.38
CA GLY A 17 -20.08 9.14 7.13
C GLY A 17 -18.77 9.85 6.80
N SER A 18 -18.34 10.84 7.59
CA SER A 18 -17.08 11.57 7.37
C SER A 18 -15.99 11.09 8.34
N ILE A 19 -14.73 11.31 7.97
CA ILE A 19 -13.59 10.95 8.81
C ILE A 19 -13.60 11.75 10.12
N ASP A 20 -13.45 11.07 11.26
CA ASP A 20 -13.08 11.72 12.52
C ASP A 20 -11.57 11.99 12.52
N GLU A 21 -11.21 13.17 12.02
CA GLU A 21 -9.83 13.59 11.83
C GLU A 21 -9.04 13.63 13.14
N GLN A 22 -9.66 14.07 14.23
CA GLN A 22 -8.99 14.15 15.52
C GLN A 22 -8.71 12.75 16.08
N ALA A 23 -9.68 11.84 15.99
CA ALA A 23 -9.47 10.45 16.39
C ALA A 23 -8.40 9.78 15.52
N TYR A 24 -8.41 10.02 14.22
CA TYR A 24 -7.41 9.47 13.32
C TYR A 24 -5.99 9.98 13.64
N GLY A 25 -5.82 11.29 13.81
CA GLY A 25 -4.54 11.89 14.20
C GLY A 25 -4.01 11.36 15.54
N ARG A 26 -4.89 11.13 16.53
CA ARG A 26 -4.52 10.49 17.81
C ARG A 26 -4.06 9.05 17.62
N LEU A 27 -4.73 8.27 16.77
CA LEU A 27 -4.32 6.89 16.47
C LEU A 27 -2.94 6.84 15.81
N VAL A 28 -2.71 7.68 14.80
CA VAL A 28 -1.42 7.78 14.10
C VAL A 28 -0.31 8.18 15.06
N ARG A 29 -0.50 9.24 15.86
CA ARG A 29 0.49 9.67 16.85
C ARG A 29 0.81 8.57 17.86
N ARG A 30 -0.20 7.81 18.30
CA ARG A 30 0.00 6.67 19.21
C ARG A 30 0.87 5.58 18.59
N LEU A 31 0.73 5.32 17.29
CA LEU A 31 1.60 4.38 16.57
C LEU A 31 3.05 4.90 16.52
N ALA A 32 3.23 6.19 16.21
CA ALA A 32 4.56 6.80 16.21
C ALA A 32 5.23 6.74 17.58
N THR A 33 4.51 7.11 18.66
CA THR A 33 5.01 7.01 20.04
C THR A 33 5.33 5.56 20.46
N ALA A 34 4.64 4.57 19.88
CA ALA A 34 4.93 3.16 20.13
C ALA A 34 6.22 2.66 19.42
N GLY A 35 6.85 3.48 18.59
CA GLY A 35 8.14 3.16 17.95
C GLY A 35 8.01 2.19 16.78
N VAL A 36 6.91 2.22 16.02
CA VAL A 36 6.79 1.41 14.79
C VAL A 36 7.72 1.95 13.70
N ASP A 37 8.27 1.07 12.87
CA ASP A 37 9.23 1.46 11.82
C ASP A 37 8.56 2.15 10.62
N SER A 38 7.28 1.89 10.39
CA SER A 38 6.48 2.58 9.37
C SER A 38 4.97 2.53 9.66
N ILE A 39 4.21 3.40 9.02
CA ILE A 39 2.74 3.46 9.12
C ILE A 39 2.12 3.23 7.75
N GLY A 40 1.31 2.17 7.61
CA GLY A 40 0.52 1.86 6.42
C GLY A 40 -0.84 2.54 6.45
N ALA A 41 -0.90 3.82 6.11
CA ALA A 41 -2.15 4.59 6.04
C ALA A 41 -3.00 4.16 4.83
N LEU A 42 -4.33 4.23 4.97
CA LEU A 42 -5.27 3.91 3.88
C LEU A 42 -5.05 2.52 3.25
N GLY A 43 -4.57 1.54 4.03
CA GLY A 43 -4.64 0.13 3.64
C GLY A 43 -6.06 -0.43 3.75
N SER A 44 -6.24 -1.74 3.53
CA SER A 44 -7.55 -2.41 3.71
C SER A 44 -8.14 -2.19 5.11
N THR A 45 -7.30 -2.21 6.16
CA THR A 45 -7.68 -1.89 7.54
C THR A 45 -8.14 -0.44 7.69
N GLY A 46 -7.56 0.49 6.92
CA GLY A 46 -7.92 1.90 6.92
C GLY A 46 -9.15 2.24 6.07
N SER A 47 -9.88 1.24 5.58
CA SER A 47 -11.16 1.42 4.86
C SER A 47 -11.10 2.30 3.61
N TYR A 48 -9.94 2.42 2.95
CA TYR A 48 -9.76 3.36 1.83
C TYR A 48 -10.78 3.19 0.70
N ALA A 49 -11.27 1.97 0.48
CA ALA A 49 -12.21 1.64 -0.57
C ALA A 49 -13.61 2.28 -0.37
N TYR A 50 -13.90 2.74 0.85
CA TYR A 50 -15.17 3.34 1.23
C TYR A 50 -15.11 4.87 1.38
N LEU A 51 -13.94 5.45 1.09
CA LEU A 51 -13.69 6.88 1.21
C LEU A 51 -13.71 7.54 -0.17
N THR A 52 -14.28 8.74 -0.25
CA THR A 52 -14.17 9.58 -1.43
C THR A 52 -12.71 10.04 -1.63
N ARG A 53 -12.37 10.51 -2.84
CA ARG A 53 -11.02 11.05 -3.11
C ARG A 53 -10.63 12.19 -2.14
N PRO A 54 -11.48 13.21 -1.87
CA PRO A 54 -11.13 14.27 -0.93
C PRO A 54 -10.87 13.74 0.49
N GLU A 55 -11.64 12.76 0.95
CA GLU A 55 -11.44 12.12 2.26
C GLU A 55 -10.13 11.35 2.32
N ARG A 56 -9.78 10.61 1.26
CA ARG A 56 -8.48 9.94 1.16
C ARG A 56 -7.32 10.94 1.19
N ALA A 57 -7.40 12.01 0.41
CA ALA A 57 -6.38 13.05 0.40
C ALA A 57 -6.25 13.75 1.77
N ARG A 58 -7.36 13.94 2.48
CA ARG A 58 -7.35 14.48 3.85
C ARG A 58 -6.73 13.50 4.85
N ALA A 59 -7.09 12.22 4.79
CA ALA A 59 -6.50 11.18 5.63
C ALA A 59 -4.99 11.04 5.40
N ALA A 60 -4.53 11.05 4.15
CA ALA A 60 -3.11 10.98 3.83
C ALA A 60 -2.32 12.12 4.51
N ARG A 61 -2.82 13.36 4.42
CA ARG A 61 -2.22 14.52 5.08
C ARG A 61 -2.19 14.36 6.60
N ILE A 62 -3.32 14.02 7.23
CA ILE A 62 -3.37 13.82 8.69
C ILE A 62 -2.37 12.75 9.13
N ALA A 63 -2.27 11.64 8.38
CA ALA A 63 -1.35 10.58 8.69
C ALA A 63 0.11 11.05 8.65
N VAL A 64 0.52 11.78 7.61
CA VAL A 64 1.89 12.31 7.52
C VAL A 64 2.16 13.36 8.59
N GLU A 65 1.24 14.31 8.79
CA GLU A 65 1.36 15.38 9.81
C GLU A 65 1.50 14.84 11.23
N HIS A 66 0.87 13.70 11.55
CA HIS A 66 0.84 13.13 12.89
C HIS A 66 1.82 11.97 13.10
N ALA A 67 2.61 11.59 12.09
CA ALA A 67 3.52 10.45 12.16
C ALA A 67 4.83 10.74 12.89
N ASP A 68 5.11 12.00 13.26
CA ASP A 68 6.29 12.38 14.06
C ASP A 68 7.63 11.83 13.50
N GLY A 69 7.79 11.96 12.18
CA GLY A 69 8.98 11.49 11.46
C GLY A 69 8.98 10.00 11.07
N VAL A 70 8.04 9.19 11.58
CA VAL A 70 7.87 7.80 11.13
C VAL A 70 7.40 7.78 9.66
N PRO A 71 8.02 7.00 8.76
CA PRO A 71 7.65 7.00 7.35
C PRO A 71 6.24 6.44 7.14
N VAL A 72 5.43 7.20 6.41
CA VAL A 72 4.05 6.83 6.06
C VAL A 72 3.99 6.27 4.64
N ILE A 73 3.43 5.07 4.49
CA ILE A 73 3.12 4.42 3.21
C ILE A 73 1.61 4.54 2.98
N VAL A 74 1.18 5.14 1.89
CA VAL A 74 -0.24 5.42 1.63
C VAL A 74 -0.84 4.46 0.61
N GLY A 75 -2.01 3.87 0.93
CA GLY A 75 -2.77 3.03 0.00
C GLY A 75 -3.42 3.82 -1.15
N ILE A 76 -3.09 3.45 -2.39
CA ILE A 76 -3.52 4.16 -3.61
C ILE A 76 -4.46 3.35 -4.51
N GLY A 77 -4.90 2.17 -4.08
CA GLY A 77 -5.83 1.32 -4.85
C GLY A 77 -7.12 2.04 -5.27
N ALA A 78 -7.62 1.71 -6.46
CA ALA A 78 -8.90 2.17 -7.00
C ALA A 78 -9.30 1.29 -8.20
N LEU A 79 -10.58 1.35 -8.61
CA LEU A 79 -11.10 0.57 -9.75
C LEU A 79 -10.63 1.06 -11.13
N ARG A 80 -10.18 2.31 -11.24
CA ARG A 80 -9.77 2.92 -12.51
C ARG A 80 -8.33 3.41 -12.39
N THR A 81 -7.48 3.10 -13.37
CA THR A 81 -6.08 3.55 -13.42
C THR A 81 -5.94 5.05 -13.16
N ARG A 82 -6.76 5.88 -13.82
CA ARG A 82 -6.77 7.34 -13.58
C ARG A 82 -6.99 7.73 -12.12
N HIS A 83 -7.85 7.01 -11.39
CA HIS A 83 -8.11 7.30 -9.97
C HIS A 83 -6.96 6.79 -9.08
N VAL A 84 -6.23 5.75 -9.51
CA VAL A 84 -5.00 5.32 -8.84
C VAL A 84 -3.92 6.40 -8.99
N LEU A 85 -3.75 6.96 -10.19
CA LEU A 85 -2.81 8.05 -10.46
C LEU A 85 -3.15 9.31 -9.67
N GLU A 86 -4.43 9.70 -9.64
CA GLU A 86 -4.91 10.81 -8.80
C GLU A 86 -4.61 10.57 -7.30
N ALA A 87 -4.85 9.36 -6.79
CA ALA A 87 -4.55 9.02 -5.40
C ALA A 87 -3.04 8.97 -5.11
N ALA A 88 -2.23 8.56 -6.09
CA ALA A 88 -0.77 8.59 -5.99
C ALA A 88 -0.24 10.03 -5.92
N GLU A 89 -0.76 10.93 -6.75
CA GLU A 89 -0.46 12.35 -6.69
C GLU A 89 -0.85 12.96 -5.33
N ASP A 90 -2.08 12.70 -4.86
CA ASP A 90 -2.56 13.17 -3.56
C ASP A 90 -1.67 12.66 -2.40
N ALA A 91 -1.21 11.41 -2.46
CA ALA A 91 -0.31 10.83 -1.47
C ALA A 91 1.09 11.47 -1.48
N GLN A 92 1.67 11.69 -2.67
CA GLN A 92 2.97 12.36 -2.82
C GLN A 92 2.91 13.80 -2.31
N ASN A 93 1.86 14.54 -2.66
CA ASN A 93 1.64 15.91 -2.20
C ASN A 93 1.43 15.99 -0.68
N ALA A 94 0.90 14.93 -0.06
CA ALA A 94 0.81 14.83 1.40
C ALA A 94 2.17 14.56 2.07
N GLY A 95 3.23 14.23 1.32
CA GLY A 95 4.54 13.89 1.87
C GLY A 95 4.70 12.41 2.24
N ALA A 96 3.92 11.51 1.63
CA ALA A 96 4.07 10.08 1.86
C ALA A 96 5.50 9.61 1.49
N ALA A 97 6.09 8.77 2.34
CA ALA A 97 7.40 8.19 2.10
C ALA A 97 7.36 7.10 1.01
N GLY A 98 6.17 6.55 0.74
CA GLY A 98 5.92 5.57 -0.30
C GLY A 98 4.41 5.33 -0.50
N VAL A 99 4.08 4.52 -1.50
CA VAL A 99 2.68 4.15 -1.81
C VAL A 99 2.48 2.64 -1.81
N LEU A 100 1.26 2.19 -1.55
CA LEU A 100 0.85 0.79 -1.52
C LEU A 100 -0.27 0.55 -2.53
N LEU A 101 -0.03 -0.30 -3.53
CA LEU A 101 -0.98 -0.53 -4.62
C LEU A 101 -1.44 -1.98 -4.69
N ALA A 102 -2.76 -2.20 -4.54
CA ALA A 102 -3.42 -3.46 -4.86
C ALA A 102 -4.26 -3.28 -6.14
N PRO A 103 -4.25 -4.26 -7.07
CA PRO A 103 -5.10 -4.22 -8.25
C PRO A 103 -6.54 -4.54 -7.85
N VAL A 104 -7.41 -3.53 -7.81
CA VAL A 104 -8.84 -3.70 -7.49
C VAL A 104 -9.63 -3.71 -8.79
N SER A 105 -10.51 -4.70 -8.95
CA SER A 105 -11.32 -4.82 -10.15
C SER A 105 -12.74 -5.28 -9.87
N TYR A 106 -13.62 -5.00 -10.83
CA TYR A 106 -14.92 -5.66 -10.93
C TYR A 106 -14.84 -6.89 -11.84
N GLN A 107 -14.16 -6.75 -12.99
CA GLN A 107 -13.89 -7.86 -13.90
C GLN A 107 -12.63 -8.61 -13.49
N PRO A 108 -12.53 -9.92 -13.78
CA PRO A 108 -11.26 -10.64 -13.68
C PRO A 108 -10.16 -9.92 -14.47
N LEU A 109 -9.00 -9.74 -13.86
CA LEU A 109 -7.83 -9.14 -14.50
C LEU A 109 -6.86 -10.25 -14.93
N THR A 110 -6.17 -10.02 -16.04
CA THR A 110 -5.01 -10.80 -16.46
C THR A 110 -3.72 -10.26 -15.83
N ASP A 111 -2.64 -11.05 -15.90
CA ASP A 111 -1.31 -10.60 -15.48
C ASP A 111 -0.84 -9.37 -16.27
N ASP A 112 -1.21 -9.25 -17.54
CA ASP A 112 -0.84 -8.11 -18.38
C ASP A 112 -1.66 -6.85 -18.04
N ASP A 113 -2.95 -6.99 -17.69
CA ASP A 113 -3.74 -5.86 -17.19
C ASP A 113 -3.14 -5.29 -15.89
N VAL A 114 -2.74 -6.18 -14.98
CA VAL A 114 -2.09 -5.78 -13.73
C VAL A 114 -0.71 -5.19 -14.01
N PHE A 115 0.10 -5.80 -14.89
CA PHE A 115 1.40 -5.25 -15.25
C PHE A 115 1.28 -3.82 -15.80
N GLY A 116 0.36 -3.58 -16.75
CA GLY A 116 0.12 -2.26 -17.33
C GLY A 116 -0.28 -1.20 -16.29
N LEU A 117 -1.15 -1.56 -15.34
CA LEU A 117 -1.49 -0.66 -14.22
C LEU A 117 -0.26 -0.24 -13.42
N PHE A 118 0.61 -1.19 -13.08
CA PHE A 118 1.81 -0.88 -12.30
C PHE A 118 2.85 -0.11 -13.12
N GLU A 119 2.97 -0.39 -14.42
CA GLU A 119 3.82 0.37 -15.34
C GLU A 119 3.39 1.85 -15.41
N ASP A 120 2.11 2.10 -15.66
CA ASP A 120 1.52 3.45 -15.70
C ASP A 120 1.78 4.22 -14.39
N VAL A 121 1.53 3.57 -13.25
CA VAL A 121 1.68 4.21 -11.94
C VAL A 121 3.16 4.49 -11.65
N THR A 122 4.04 3.51 -11.83
CA THR A 122 5.46 3.64 -11.48
C THR A 122 6.18 4.71 -12.30
N ALA A 123 5.76 4.96 -13.54
CA ALA A 123 6.26 6.04 -14.39
C ALA A 123 5.96 7.46 -13.84
N SER A 124 4.92 7.61 -13.01
CA SER A 124 4.51 8.89 -12.42
C SER A 124 5.06 9.13 -11.00
N LEU A 125 5.69 8.13 -10.40
CA LEU A 125 6.10 8.18 -8.99
C LEU A 125 7.50 8.77 -8.80
N SER A 126 7.60 9.60 -7.77
CA SER A 126 8.86 10.10 -7.17
C SER A 126 9.22 9.36 -5.88
N VAL A 127 8.30 8.54 -5.35
CA VAL A 127 8.44 7.77 -4.12
C VAL A 127 8.33 6.27 -4.39
N PRO A 128 8.91 5.40 -3.54
CA PRO A 128 8.83 3.95 -3.73
C PRO A 128 7.38 3.43 -3.67
N LEU A 129 7.09 2.46 -4.54
CA LEU A 129 5.85 1.69 -4.57
C LEU A 129 6.05 0.33 -3.90
N VAL A 130 5.06 -0.06 -3.09
CA VAL A 130 4.90 -1.40 -2.53
C VAL A 130 3.76 -2.10 -3.26
N VAL A 131 4.05 -3.22 -3.91
CA VAL A 131 3.03 -4.11 -4.48
C VAL A 131 2.24 -4.72 -3.33
N TYR A 132 0.91 -4.62 -3.37
CA TYR A 132 0.04 -5.21 -2.37
C TYR A 132 -0.73 -6.40 -2.92
N ASP A 133 -0.28 -7.59 -2.57
CA ASP A 133 -0.99 -8.82 -2.87
C ASP A 133 -1.97 -9.17 -1.73
N ASN A 134 -3.26 -9.15 -2.06
CA ASN A 134 -4.35 -9.44 -1.14
C ASN A 134 -5.51 -10.13 -1.89
N PRO A 135 -5.34 -11.40 -2.30
CA PRO A 135 -6.24 -12.08 -3.21
C PRO A 135 -7.62 -12.29 -2.59
N ARG A 136 -7.72 -12.32 -1.26
CA ARG A 136 -8.98 -12.39 -0.52
C ARG A 136 -9.90 -11.19 -0.82
N THR A 137 -9.31 -10.00 -0.98
CA THR A 137 -10.07 -8.77 -1.22
C THR A 137 -10.13 -8.42 -2.70
N THR A 138 -9.00 -8.51 -3.42
CA THR A 138 -8.92 -8.11 -4.82
C THR A 138 -9.47 -9.16 -5.78
N ARG A 139 -9.54 -10.43 -5.35
CA ARG A 139 -9.82 -11.60 -6.20
C ARG A 139 -8.79 -11.81 -7.32
N PHE A 140 -7.70 -11.07 -7.31
CA PHE A 140 -6.55 -11.25 -8.19
C PHE A 140 -5.44 -11.97 -7.42
N THR A 141 -4.88 -13.02 -8.01
CA THR A 141 -3.77 -13.78 -7.42
C THR A 141 -2.51 -13.51 -8.24
N PHE A 142 -1.48 -12.96 -7.59
CA PHE A 142 -0.20 -12.73 -8.27
C PHE A 142 0.53 -14.06 -8.49
N THR A 143 1.09 -14.21 -9.69
CA THR A 143 2.05 -15.26 -9.98
C THR A 143 3.45 -14.85 -9.56
N ASP A 144 4.31 -15.84 -9.29
CA ASP A 144 5.74 -15.61 -9.03
C ASP A 144 6.44 -14.91 -10.21
N GLU A 145 6.03 -15.24 -11.43
CA GLU A 145 6.51 -14.61 -12.66
C GLU A 145 6.09 -13.14 -12.74
N LEU A 146 4.84 -12.82 -12.38
CA LEU A 146 4.38 -11.43 -12.34
C LEU A 146 5.13 -10.63 -11.27
N TYR A 147 5.43 -11.19 -10.10
CA TYR A 147 6.29 -10.50 -9.12
C TYR A 147 7.67 -10.17 -9.70
N ALA A 148 8.30 -11.12 -10.40
CA ALA A 148 9.59 -10.92 -11.05
C ALA A 148 9.53 -9.82 -12.13
N ARG A 149 8.47 -9.80 -12.94
CA ARG A 149 8.20 -8.76 -13.95
C ARG A 149 8.03 -7.39 -13.30
N LEU A 150 7.18 -7.29 -12.28
CA LEU A 150 6.92 -6.03 -11.56
C LEU A 150 8.16 -5.51 -10.82
N GLY A 151 8.99 -6.40 -10.27
CA GLY A 151 10.22 -6.01 -9.59
C GLY A 151 11.22 -5.26 -10.48
N ARG A 152 11.11 -5.39 -11.81
CA ARG A 152 11.95 -4.69 -12.81
C ARG A 152 11.44 -3.28 -13.15
N LEU A 153 10.21 -2.94 -12.78
CA LEU A 153 9.68 -1.59 -13.00
C LEU A 153 10.38 -0.57 -12.09
N PRO A 154 10.49 0.70 -12.52
CA PRO A 154 11.02 1.76 -11.68
C PRO A 154 10.21 1.87 -10.39
N ASN A 155 10.82 2.37 -9.32
CA ASN A 155 10.17 2.66 -8.03
C ASN A 155 9.55 1.46 -7.26
N VAL A 156 9.39 0.25 -7.83
CA VAL A 156 8.83 -0.92 -7.12
C VAL A 156 9.77 -1.47 -6.05
N ALA A 157 9.73 -0.93 -4.83
CA ALA A 157 10.72 -1.21 -3.80
C ALA A 157 10.44 -2.45 -2.95
N SER A 158 9.18 -2.90 -2.85
CA SER A 158 8.79 -4.02 -2.00
C SER A 158 7.52 -4.70 -2.48
N ILE A 159 7.29 -5.93 -2.01
CA ILE A 159 6.06 -6.68 -2.22
C ILE A 159 5.52 -7.10 -0.86
N LYS A 160 4.29 -6.68 -0.55
CA LYS A 160 3.51 -7.16 0.59
C LYS A 160 2.71 -8.37 0.14
N ILE A 161 3.22 -9.55 0.45
CA ILE A 161 2.61 -10.84 0.09
C ILE A 161 1.59 -11.33 1.15
N PRO A 162 0.72 -12.30 0.81
CA PRO A 162 -0.11 -12.99 1.78
C PRO A 162 0.72 -13.71 2.85
N GLY A 163 0.03 -14.27 3.86
CA GLY A 163 0.69 -15.06 4.90
C GLY A 163 1.57 -16.18 4.31
N VAL A 164 2.76 -16.34 4.86
CA VAL A 164 3.67 -17.45 4.58
C VAL A 164 3.24 -18.71 5.35
N PRO A 165 3.73 -19.91 4.99
CA PRO A 165 3.51 -21.12 5.79
C PRO A 165 3.80 -20.90 7.28
N ALA A 166 3.04 -21.55 8.15
CA ALA A 166 3.24 -21.44 9.61
C ALA A 166 4.57 -22.05 10.08
N ASP A 167 5.08 -23.04 9.34
CA ASP A 167 6.41 -23.60 9.58
C ASP A 167 7.51 -22.57 9.23
N PRO A 168 8.42 -22.22 10.18
CA PRO A 168 9.43 -21.21 9.96
C PRO A 168 10.42 -21.50 8.83
N ALA A 169 10.76 -22.78 8.58
CA ALA A 169 11.69 -23.16 7.53
C ALA A 169 11.03 -23.01 6.15
N ALA A 170 9.79 -23.48 6.00
CA ALA A 170 8.99 -23.29 4.79
C ALA A 170 8.70 -21.80 4.52
N ALA A 171 8.45 -21.00 5.57
CA ALA A 171 8.32 -19.56 5.46
C ALA A 171 9.59 -18.91 4.89
N ARG A 172 10.76 -19.25 5.45
CA ARG A 172 12.05 -18.74 4.97
C ARG A 172 12.31 -19.14 3.52
N ALA A 173 12.09 -20.41 3.18
CA ALA A 173 12.26 -20.91 1.82
C ALA A 173 11.36 -20.17 0.81
N ARG A 174 10.10 -19.88 1.18
CA ARG A 174 9.19 -19.09 0.33
C ARG A 174 9.73 -17.68 0.06
N ILE A 175 10.23 -17.01 1.10
CA ILE A 175 10.80 -15.66 0.96
C ILE A 175 12.09 -15.67 0.13
N GLU A 176 12.98 -16.64 0.36
CA GLU A 176 14.23 -16.79 -0.40
C GLU A 176 13.96 -17.05 -1.88
N HIS A 177 13.01 -17.95 -2.19
CA HIS A 177 12.58 -18.20 -3.57
C HIS A 177 12.09 -16.92 -4.27
N LEU A 178 11.22 -16.15 -3.62
CA LEU A 178 10.73 -14.87 -4.18
C LEU A 178 11.86 -13.85 -4.38
N ARG A 179 12.81 -13.78 -3.45
CA ARG A 179 13.99 -12.90 -3.58
C ARG A 179 14.88 -13.28 -4.75
N HIS A 180 15.03 -14.57 -5.04
CA HIS A 180 15.81 -15.04 -6.19
C HIS A 180 15.16 -14.69 -7.54
N LEU A 181 13.82 -14.62 -7.59
CA LEU A 181 13.09 -14.25 -8.80
C LEU A 181 13.09 -12.74 -9.07
N CYS A 182 13.08 -11.93 -8.00
CA CYS A 182 13.09 -10.48 -8.11
C CYS A 182 14.51 -9.96 -8.39
N PRO A 183 14.66 -8.87 -9.18
CA PRO A 183 15.98 -8.27 -9.39
C PRO A 183 16.56 -7.76 -8.06
N PRO A 184 17.90 -7.84 -7.88
CA PRO A 184 18.56 -7.30 -6.70
C PRO A 184 18.37 -5.77 -6.65
N ARG A 185 18.12 -5.23 -5.45
CA ARG A 185 17.99 -3.79 -5.19
C ARG A 185 18.88 -3.38 -4.04
#